data_AF-A0A6I2G0Z6-F1
#
_entry.id   AF-A0A6I2G0Z6-F1
#
_cell.length_a   1.000
_cell.length_b   1.000
_cell.length_c   1.000
_cell.angle_alpha   90.00
_cell.angle_beta   90.00
_cell.angle_gamma   90.00
#
_symmetry.space_group_name_H-M   'P 1'
#
loop_
_entity.id
_entity.type
_entity.pdbx_description
1 polymer ?
#
loop_
_entity_poly.entity_id
_entity_poly.type
_entity_poly.pdbx_seq_one_letter_code
_entity_poly.pdbx_strand_id
1 'polypeptide(L)'
;MSTPLTVGSLLTSWRWDTSTVVITALIGAGYAWAWLAAKRNGVDLPARGRAICFGVVGLALWLYTGVGALGVYSDTLFWVRALQTLLLLYLVAFGLAAGTPLTVLRGALGEAGQARMDRVLKSRAVTGLTFPLVPSAAMLLTPWLLYFSPWYESVLRNGVIDAVTRIVLVCIGFLYFYSRLQADPVPRKYSQAVSLLITVIESLADGILGIVVWLGPILAADYYREVGRTWGPSLRMDQTAGAGILWLLGDVLGIPFALMLMRAWSDDEKRRAAQVDAELDAADARAEPVVPEDDSAQSGTEAPEPARPGTGLWWENDPQLSQRFRRR
;
A
#
# COMPACT_ATOMS: atom_id res chain seq x y z
N MET A 1 -24.36 27.69 -3.41
CA MET A 1 -24.56 27.18 -4.80
C MET A 1 -26.01 26.78 -5.00
N SER A 2 -26.60 27.13 -6.15
CA SER A 2 -28.02 26.89 -6.46
C SER A 2 -28.29 25.56 -7.18
N THR A 3 -27.27 24.88 -7.72
CA THR A 3 -27.47 23.66 -8.53
C THR A 3 -27.49 22.41 -7.66
N PRO A 4 -28.63 21.72 -7.52
CA PRO A 4 -28.72 20.49 -6.74
C PRO A 4 -27.89 19.36 -7.35
N LEU A 5 -27.36 18.50 -6.48
CA LEU A 5 -26.66 17.30 -6.90
C LEU A 5 -27.65 16.31 -7.50
N THR A 6 -27.48 16.02 -8.79
CA THR A 6 -28.26 15.07 -9.59
C THR A 6 -27.30 14.28 -10.47
N VAL A 7 -27.75 13.18 -11.09
CA VAL A 7 -26.92 12.43 -12.05
C VAL A 7 -26.48 13.32 -13.21
N GLY A 8 -27.37 14.22 -13.67
CA GLY A 8 -27.04 15.20 -14.69
C GLY A 8 -25.94 16.16 -14.23
N SER A 9 -26.07 16.72 -13.02
CA SER A 9 -25.07 17.67 -12.50
C SER A 9 -23.74 17.02 -12.14
N LEU A 10 -23.71 15.71 -11.82
CA LEU A 10 -22.45 14.97 -11.66
C LEU A 10 -21.61 14.96 -12.95
N LEU A 11 -22.25 14.95 -14.12
CA LEU A 11 -21.56 14.94 -15.41
C LEU A 11 -21.29 16.34 -15.97
N THR A 12 -22.14 17.31 -15.64
CA THR A 12 -22.09 18.67 -16.22
C THR A 12 -21.50 19.73 -15.31
N SER A 13 -21.31 19.45 -14.02
CA SER A 13 -20.73 20.42 -13.08
C SER A 13 -19.20 20.39 -13.16
N TRP A 14 -18.64 21.49 -13.62
CA TRP A 14 -17.20 21.70 -13.70
C TRP A 14 -16.85 23.06 -13.09
N ARG A 15 -15.73 23.11 -12.37
CA ARG A 15 -15.12 24.34 -11.87
C ARG A 15 -13.69 24.44 -12.34
N TRP A 16 -13.18 25.66 -12.52
CA TRP A 16 -11.77 25.84 -12.74
C TRP A 16 -11.01 25.80 -11.41
N ASP A 17 -10.04 24.89 -11.29
CA ASP A 17 -9.13 24.82 -10.16
C ASP A 17 -7.68 24.90 -10.66
N THR A 18 -7.10 26.10 -10.58
CA THR A 18 -5.74 26.38 -11.07
C THR A 18 -4.71 25.47 -10.40
N SER A 19 -4.84 25.22 -9.09
CA SER A 19 -3.87 24.42 -8.36
C SER A 19 -3.88 22.97 -8.82
N THR A 20 -5.07 22.38 -8.96
CA THR A 20 -5.23 21.00 -9.45
C THR A 20 -4.69 20.88 -10.87
N VAL A 21 -5.07 21.77 -11.78
CA VAL A 21 -4.67 21.74 -13.20
C VAL A 21 -3.16 21.87 -13.35
N VAL A 22 -2.53 22.86 -12.70
CA VAL A 22 -1.09 23.09 -12.80
C VAL A 22 -0.31 21.90 -12.26
N ILE A 23 -0.70 21.34 -11.11
CA ILE A 23 -0.01 20.19 -10.52
C ILE A 23 -0.17 18.95 -11.40
N THR A 24 -1.37 18.68 -11.93
CA THR A 24 -1.58 17.58 -12.87
C THR A 24 -0.71 17.74 -14.11
N ALA A 25 -0.65 18.95 -14.68
CA ALA A 25 0.15 19.23 -15.87
C ALA A 25 1.65 19.05 -15.59
N LEU A 26 2.15 19.53 -14.45
CA LEU A 26 3.57 19.39 -14.07
C LEU A 26 3.95 17.93 -13.85
N ILE A 27 3.16 17.17 -13.08
CA ILE A 27 3.43 15.74 -12.83
C ILE A 27 3.31 14.94 -14.13
N GLY A 28 2.28 15.20 -14.94
CA GLY A 28 2.07 14.53 -16.23
C GLY A 28 3.18 14.82 -17.23
N ALA A 29 3.57 16.08 -17.38
CA ALA A 29 4.67 16.49 -18.26
C ALA A 29 6.01 15.90 -17.79
N GLY A 30 6.27 15.92 -16.48
CA GLY A 30 7.48 15.32 -15.90
C GLY A 30 7.57 13.81 -16.15
N TYR A 31 6.47 13.08 -15.92
CA TYR A 31 6.40 11.65 -16.19
C TYR A 31 6.54 11.33 -17.69
N ALA A 32 5.84 12.07 -18.56
CA ALA A 32 5.93 11.89 -20.00
C ALA A 32 7.34 12.19 -20.53
N TRP A 33 7.97 13.26 -20.04
CA TRP A 33 9.36 13.58 -20.35
C TRP A 33 10.31 12.45 -19.92
N ALA A 34 10.19 11.99 -18.67
CA ALA A 34 11.03 10.91 -18.15
C ALA A 34 10.85 9.60 -18.95
N TRP A 35 9.60 9.28 -19.30
CA TRP A 35 9.27 8.11 -20.12
C TRP A 35 9.90 8.19 -21.51
N LEU A 36 9.79 9.33 -22.18
CA LEU A 36 10.38 9.55 -23.51
C LEU A 36 11.90 9.55 -23.45
N ALA A 37 12.50 10.17 -22.45
CA ALA A 37 13.95 10.17 -22.25
C ALA A 37 14.49 8.76 -21.99
N ALA A 38 13.85 7.99 -21.12
CA ALA A 38 14.20 6.59 -20.85
C ALA A 38 14.11 5.72 -22.11
N LYS A 39 13.06 5.91 -22.93
CA LYS A 39 12.93 5.23 -24.23
C LYS A 39 14.06 5.59 -25.19
N ARG A 40 14.48 6.86 -25.22
CA ARG A 40 15.60 7.33 -26.06
C ARG A 40 16.94 6.76 -25.60
N ASN A 41 17.09 6.53 -24.30
CA ASN A 41 18.28 5.91 -23.70
C ASN A 41 18.33 4.38 -23.88
N GLY A 42 17.32 3.77 -24.52
CA GLY A 42 17.28 2.32 -24.77
C GLY A 42 17.05 1.48 -23.51
N VAL A 43 16.51 2.08 -22.44
CA VAL A 43 16.22 1.37 -21.18
C VAL A 43 14.90 0.62 -21.29
N ASP A 44 14.87 -0.61 -20.81
CA ASP A 44 13.63 -1.39 -20.72
C ASP A 44 12.65 -0.71 -19.75
N LEU A 45 11.51 -0.30 -20.30
CA LEU A 45 10.49 0.42 -19.56
C LEU A 45 9.50 -0.54 -18.88
N PRO A 46 8.86 -0.10 -17.78
CA PRO A 46 7.78 -0.86 -17.17
C PRO A 46 6.62 -1.10 -18.16
N ALA A 47 5.82 -2.14 -17.89
CA ALA A 47 4.68 -2.47 -18.76
C ALA A 47 3.76 -1.27 -19.00
N ARG A 48 3.28 -1.10 -20.25
CA ARG A 48 2.41 0.04 -20.65
C ARG A 48 1.19 0.22 -19.76
N GLY A 49 0.65 -0.87 -19.21
CA GLY A 49 -0.46 -0.83 -18.25
C GLY A 49 -0.18 0.01 -17.00
N ARG A 50 1.08 0.07 -16.55
CA ARG A 50 1.49 0.91 -15.40
C ARG A 50 1.43 2.40 -15.73
N ALA A 51 1.88 2.79 -16.92
CA ALA A 51 1.76 4.17 -17.40
C ALA A 51 0.30 4.59 -17.61
N ILE A 52 -0.55 3.68 -18.11
CA ILE A 52 -1.99 3.92 -18.22
C ILE A 52 -2.62 4.11 -16.83
N CYS A 53 -2.25 3.27 -15.86
CA CYS A 53 -2.71 3.42 -14.47
C CYS A 53 -2.30 4.78 -13.88
N PHE A 54 -1.05 5.20 -14.08
CA PHE A 54 -0.55 6.52 -13.68
C PHE A 54 -1.37 7.67 -14.27
N GLY A 55 -1.63 7.62 -15.57
CA GLY A 55 -2.37 8.66 -16.27
C GLY A 55 -3.86 8.69 -15.91
N VAL A 56 -4.52 7.53 -15.87
CA VAL A 56 -5.97 7.45 -15.67
C VAL A 56 -6.34 7.46 -14.19
N VAL A 57 -5.80 6.52 -13.41
CA VAL A 57 -6.15 6.38 -11.98
C VAL A 57 -5.45 7.44 -11.14
N GLY A 58 -4.22 7.83 -11.51
CA GLY A 58 -3.50 8.91 -10.83
C GLY A 58 -3.96 10.29 -11.28
N LEU A 59 -3.56 10.70 -12.50
CA LEU A 59 -3.70 12.08 -12.95
C LEU A 59 -5.12 12.49 -13.32
N ALA A 60 -5.85 11.68 -14.10
CA ALA A 60 -7.20 12.04 -14.53
C ALA A 60 -8.17 12.05 -13.34
N LEU A 61 -8.03 11.11 -12.41
CA LEU A 61 -8.82 11.11 -11.18
C LEU A 61 -8.46 12.29 -10.26
N TRP A 62 -7.17 12.62 -10.08
CA TRP A 62 -6.76 13.86 -9.38
C TRP A 62 -7.46 15.07 -10.00
N LEU A 63 -7.39 15.19 -11.33
CA LEU A 63 -7.98 16.31 -12.05
C LEU A 63 -9.50 16.37 -11.84
N TYR A 64 -10.17 15.23 -11.93
CA TYR A 64 -11.61 15.12 -11.70
C TYR A 64 -12.00 15.49 -10.26
N THR A 65 -11.20 15.11 -9.26
CA THR A 65 -11.48 15.47 -7.86
C THR A 65 -11.42 16.97 -7.59
N GLY A 66 -10.67 17.75 -8.38
CA GLY A 66 -10.57 19.21 -8.21
C GLY A 66 -11.44 20.02 -9.18
N VAL A 67 -11.56 19.58 -10.44
CA VAL A 67 -12.22 20.33 -11.52
C VAL A 67 -13.64 19.82 -11.78
N GLY A 68 -13.90 18.53 -11.55
CA GLY A 68 -15.22 17.92 -11.79
C GLY A 68 -16.22 18.16 -10.65
N ALA A 69 -17.31 17.40 -10.66
CA ALA A 69 -18.39 17.54 -9.69
C ALA A 69 -17.91 17.38 -8.24
N LEU A 70 -16.92 16.52 -7.98
CA LEU A 70 -16.35 16.37 -6.64
C LEU A 70 -15.77 17.70 -6.12
N GLY A 71 -15.03 18.43 -6.94
CA GLY A 71 -14.48 19.73 -6.54
C GLY A 71 -15.54 20.82 -6.42
N VAL A 72 -16.62 20.73 -7.21
CA VAL A 72 -17.78 21.65 -7.12
C VAL A 72 -18.51 21.48 -5.78
N TYR A 73 -18.71 20.25 -5.34
CA TYR A 73 -19.58 19.93 -4.21
C TYR A 73 -18.83 19.66 -2.89
N SER A 74 -17.50 19.53 -2.90
CA SER A 74 -16.69 19.24 -1.70
C SER A 74 -16.76 20.29 -0.59
N ASP A 75 -17.17 21.52 -0.91
CA ASP A 75 -17.35 22.61 0.06
C ASP A 75 -18.81 22.76 0.52
N THR A 76 -19.71 21.95 -0.04
CA THR A 76 -21.16 22.06 0.17
C THR A 76 -21.75 20.81 0.83
N LEU A 77 -21.17 19.64 0.57
CA LEU A 77 -21.63 18.35 1.08
C LEU A 77 -20.47 17.62 1.76
N PHE A 78 -20.65 17.28 3.04
CA PHE A 78 -19.63 16.58 3.81
C PHE A 78 -19.29 15.23 3.19
N TRP A 79 -20.28 14.46 2.73
CA TRP A 79 -20.02 13.15 2.13
C TRP A 79 -19.19 13.25 0.84
N VAL A 80 -19.36 14.31 0.05
CA VAL A 80 -18.55 14.55 -1.16
C VAL A 80 -17.11 14.86 -0.76
N ARG A 81 -16.92 15.66 0.30
CA ARG A 81 -15.59 15.95 0.85
C ARG A 81 -14.90 14.69 1.40
N ALA A 82 -15.65 13.84 2.11
CA ALA A 82 -15.17 12.53 2.57
C ALA A 82 -14.72 11.66 1.40
N LEU A 83 -15.55 11.55 0.36
CA LEU A 83 -15.21 10.81 -0.85
C LEU A 83 -13.95 11.37 -1.53
N GLN A 84 -13.87 12.69 -1.73
CA GLN A 84 -12.71 13.34 -2.32
C GLN A 84 -11.43 13.05 -1.52
N THR A 85 -11.51 13.11 -0.19
CA THR A 85 -10.38 12.86 0.72
C THR A 85 -9.85 11.43 0.52
N LEU A 86 -10.73 10.43 0.47
CA LEU A 86 -10.32 9.04 0.26
C LEU A 86 -9.85 8.76 -1.17
N LEU A 87 -10.46 9.37 -2.19
CA LEU A 87 -9.99 9.22 -3.57
C LEU A 87 -8.56 9.75 -3.73
N LEU A 88 -8.24 10.88 -3.09
CA LEU A 88 -6.90 11.45 -3.07
C LEU A 88 -5.92 10.56 -2.29
N LEU A 89 -6.27 10.22 -1.04
CA LEU A 89 -5.44 9.39 -0.15
C LEU A 89 -5.17 8.00 -0.74
N TYR A 90 -6.18 7.36 -1.36
CA TYR A 90 -6.08 5.98 -1.80
C TYR A 90 -5.88 5.84 -3.31
N LEU A 91 -6.90 6.13 -4.12
CA LEU A 91 -6.88 5.77 -5.55
C LEU A 91 -5.86 6.58 -6.34
N VAL A 92 -5.87 7.90 -6.17
CA VAL A 92 -4.96 8.79 -6.89
C VAL A 92 -3.51 8.47 -6.53
N ALA A 93 -3.23 8.40 -5.23
CA ALA A 93 -1.94 7.98 -4.71
C ALA A 93 -1.49 6.60 -5.22
N PHE A 94 -2.38 5.62 -5.21
CA PHE A 94 -2.12 4.27 -5.73
C PHE A 94 -1.80 4.31 -7.22
N GLY A 95 -2.60 5.01 -8.03
CA GLY A 95 -2.36 5.15 -9.47
C GLY A 95 -1.00 5.78 -9.76
N LEU A 96 -0.65 6.84 -9.03
CA LEU A 96 0.65 7.49 -9.15
C LEU A 96 1.81 6.57 -8.73
N ALA A 97 1.69 5.82 -7.63
CA ALA A 97 2.72 4.88 -7.18
C ALA A 97 2.84 3.65 -8.11
N ALA A 98 1.72 3.13 -8.59
CA ALA A 98 1.66 2.01 -9.53
C ALA A 98 2.32 2.36 -10.88
N GLY A 99 2.40 3.65 -11.23
CA GLY A 99 3.16 4.12 -12.39
C GLY A 99 4.66 3.86 -12.35
N THR A 100 5.23 3.47 -11.20
CA THR A 100 6.68 3.36 -11.00
C THR A 100 7.45 4.63 -11.44
N PRO A 101 7.03 5.83 -10.99
CA PRO A 101 7.60 7.09 -11.45
C PRO A 101 9.09 7.20 -11.17
N LEU A 102 9.60 6.59 -10.10
CA LEU A 102 11.04 6.65 -9.79
C LEU A 102 11.86 5.75 -10.72
N THR A 103 11.33 4.59 -11.12
CA THR A 103 11.98 3.72 -12.12
C THR A 103 12.04 4.40 -13.48
N VAL A 104 10.93 5.02 -13.90
CA VAL A 104 10.86 5.77 -15.16
C VAL A 104 11.83 6.95 -15.13
N LEU A 105 11.87 7.69 -14.01
CA LEU A 105 12.82 8.79 -13.82
C LEU A 105 14.26 8.29 -13.82
N ARG A 106 14.56 7.14 -13.20
CA ARG A 106 15.90 6.53 -13.24
C ARG A 106 16.37 6.30 -14.67
N GLY A 107 15.52 5.72 -15.50
CA GLY A 107 15.84 5.43 -16.91
C GLY A 107 16.10 6.68 -17.75
N ALA A 108 15.49 7.81 -17.38
CA ALA A 108 15.72 9.10 -18.02
C ALA A 108 17.09 9.71 -17.68
N LEU A 109 17.67 9.35 -16.53
CA LEU A 109 18.92 9.92 -16.02
C LEU A 109 20.14 9.14 -16.53
N GLY A 110 21.22 9.87 -16.84
CA GLY A 110 22.55 9.29 -17.05
C GLY A 110 23.18 8.81 -15.73
N GLU A 111 24.34 8.15 -15.81
CA GLU A 111 24.99 7.47 -14.67
C GLU A 111 25.14 8.35 -13.42
N ALA A 112 25.62 9.59 -13.58
CA ALA A 112 25.77 10.53 -12.47
C ALA A 112 24.42 10.89 -11.80
N GLY A 113 23.35 10.99 -12.60
CA GLY A 113 22.00 11.26 -12.11
C GLY A 113 21.42 10.06 -11.36
N GLN A 114 21.63 8.85 -11.88
CA GLN A 114 21.22 7.61 -11.21
C GLN A 114 21.93 7.45 -9.86
N ALA A 115 23.26 7.68 -9.82
CA ALA A 115 24.04 7.62 -8.58
C ALA A 115 23.58 8.67 -7.55
N ARG A 116 23.22 9.88 -7.99
CA ARG A 116 22.65 10.91 -7.11
C ARG A 116 21.30 10.48 -6.56
N MET A 117 20.43 9.91 -7.40
CA MET A 117 19.12 9.42 -6.97
C MET A 117 19.25 8.28 -5.96
N ASP A 118 20.15 7.32 -6.21
CA ASP A 118 20.43 6.23 -5.26
C ASP A 118 20.92 6.73 -3.91
N ARG A 119 21.77 7.77 -3.92
CA ARG A 119 22.25 8.40 -2.69
C ARG A 119 21.10 9.03 -1.90
N VAL A 120 20.18 9.70 -2.58
CA VAL A 120 18.99 10.30 -1.95
C VAL A 120 18.07 9.23 -1.39
N LEU A 121 17.78 8.17 -2.15
CA LEU A 121 16.96 7.05 -1.69
C LEU A 121 17.57 6.36 -0.47
N LYS A 122 18.89 6.17 -0.44
CA LYS A 122 19.59 5.58 0.70
C LYS A 122 19.78 6.54 1.90
N SER A 123 19.29 7.77 1.83
CA SER A 123 19.40 8.71 2.95
C SER A 123 18.57 8.25 4.15
N ARG A 124 18.99 8.64 5.36
CA ARG A 124 18.27 8.28 6.60
C ARG A 124 16.87 8.86 6.63
N ALA A 125 16.68 10.05 6.06
CA ALA A 125 15.37 10.71 5.95
C ALA A 125 14.41 9.90 5.08
N VAL A 126 14.81 9.52 3.86
CA VAL A 126 13.96 8.71 2.98
C VAL A 126 13.73 7.33 3.59
N THR A 127 14.77 6.69 4.12
CA THR A 127 14.64 5.39 4.79
C THR A 127 13.62 5.43 5.94
N GLY A 128 13.67 6.47 6.77
CA GLY A 128 12.70 6.67 7.87
C GLY A 128 11.29 6.96 7.37
N LEU A 129 11.12 7.84 6.38
CA LEU A 129 9.81 8.15 5.79
C LEU A 129 9.17 6.96 5.09
N THR A 130 9.98 6.09 4.49
CA THR A 130 9.52 4.86 3.83
C THR A 130 9.41 3.66 4.77
N PHE A 131 9.73 3.82 6.06
CA PHE A 131 9.53 2.76 7.05
C PHE A 131 8.03 2.48 7.15
N PRO A 132 7.53 1.26 6.91
CA PRO A 132 6.10 0.98 6.70
C PRO A 132 5.16 1.56 7.75
N LEU A 133 5.58 1.63 9.02
CA LEU A 133 4.76 2.20 10.09
C LEU A 133 4.54 3.71 9.95
N VAL A 134 5.48 4.46 9.37
CA VAL A 134 5.40 5.92 9.24
C VAL A 134 4.28 6.35 8.29
N PRO A 135 4.24 5.89 7.02
CA PRO A 135 3.15 6.28 6.13
C PRO A 135 1.83 5.61 6.51
N SER A 136 1.85 4.44 7.15
CA SER A 136 0.66 3.82 7.74
C SER A 136 0.05 4.67 8.87
N ALA A 137 0.88 5.11 9.82
CA ALA A 137 0.44 6.02 10.87
C ALA A 137 -0.02 7.37 10.29
N ALA A 138 0.67 7.89 9.26
CA ALA A 138 0.24 9.11 8.58
C ALA A 138 -1.11 8.91 7.87
N MET A 139 -1.34 7.77 7.23
CA MET A 139 -2.62 7.42 6.62
C MET A 139 -3.75 7.42 7.64
N LEU A 140 -3.52 6.76 8.78
CA LEU A 140 -4.51 6.64 9.83
C LEU A 140 -4.77 7.97 10.54
N LEU A 141 -3.73 8.72 10.90
CA LEU A 141 -3.86 9.95 11.68
C LEU A 141 -4.37 11.14 10.85
N THR A 142 -4.13 11.17 9.54
CA THR A 142 -4.46 12.35 8.73
C THR A 142 -5.95 12.66 8.68
N PRO A 143 -6.86 11.70 8.43
CA PRO A 143 -8.30 11.96 8.50
C PRO A 143 -8.75 12.44 9.89
N TRP A 144 -8.17 11.89 10.97
CA TRP A 144 -8.46 12.35 12.32
C TRP A 144 -8.07 13.81 12.52
N LEU A 145 -6.83 14.15 12.16
CA LEU A 145 -6.32 15.52 12.24
C LEU A 145 -7.10 16.46 11.32
N LEU A 146 -7.47 16.01 10.12
CA LEU A 146 -8.23 16.80 9.18
C LEU A 146 -9.59 17.15 9.77
N TYR A 147 -10.39 16.17 10.20
CA TYR A 147 -11.79 16.38 10.59
C TYR A 147 -12.01 16.86 12.02
N PHE A 148 -11.15 16.47 12.97
CA PHE A 148 -11.33 16.79 14.40
C PHE A 148 -10.44 17.91 14.91
N SER A 149 -9.82 18.68 14.01
CA SER A 149 -9.04 19.87 14.37
C SER A 149 -9.51 21.11 13.58
N PRO A 150 -9.03 22.32 13.94
CA PRO A 150 -9.28 23.54 13.16
C PRO A 150 -8.83 23.46 11.69
N TRP A 151 -8.06 22.43 11.32
CA TRP A 151 -7.67 22.18 9.94
C TRP A 151 -8.91 22.05 9.03
N TYR A 152 -9.97 21.35 9.47
CA TYR A 152 -11.13 21.13 8.62
C TYR A 152 -11.80 22.44 8.19
N GLU A 153 -12.08 23.30 9.16
CA GLU A 153 -12.74 24.58 8.89
C GLU A 153 -11.84 25.52 8.08
N SER A 154 -10.53 25.46 8.32
CA SER A 154 -9.53 26.20 7.54
C SER A 154 -9.54 25.79 6.06
N VAL A 155 -9.68 24.49 5.76
CA VAL A 155 -9.82 23.97 4.40
C VAL A 155 -11.07 24.51 3.72
N LEU A 156 -12.20 24.49 4.43
CA LEU A 156 -13.49 24.92 3.90
C LEU A 156 -13.53 26.43 3.61
N ARG A 157 -12.80 27.24 4.39
CA ARG A 157 -12.82 28.71 4.27
C ARG A 157 -11.68 29.28 3.41
N ASN A 158 -10.61 28.52 3.15
CA ASN A 158 -9.43 29.03 2.45
C ASN A 158 -8.96 28.08 1.34
N GLY A 159 -9.12 28.51 0.09
CA GLY A 159 -8.75 27.72 -1.09
C GLY A 159 -7.26 27.37 -1.21
N VAL A 160 -6.36 28.17 -0.61
CA VAL A 160 -4.93 27.82 -0.57
C VAL A 160 -4.69 26.67 0.40
N ILE A 161 -5.33 26.69 1.57
CA ILE A 161 -5.24 25.60 2.55
C ILE A 161 -5.87 24.33 1.97
N ASP A 162 -6.98 24.43 1.26
CA ASP A 162 -7.58 23.32 0.52
C ASP A 162 -6.63 22.73 -0.54
N ALA A 163 -5.99 23.58 -1.35
CA ALA A 163 -4.99 23.12 -2.33
C ALA A 163 -3.82 22.39 -1.66
N VAL A 164 -3.22 22.97 -0.61
CA VAL A 164 -2.13 22.35 0.15
C VAL A 164 -2.58 21.02 0.77
N THR A 165 -3.78 20.98 1.33
CA THR A 165 -4.33 19.77 1.95
C THR A 165 -4.46 18.65 0.94
N ARG A 166 -5.00 18.92 -0.25
CA ARG A 166 -5.11 17.92 -1.33
C ARG A 166 -3.76 17.36 -1.76
N ILE A 167 -2.72 18.21 -1.82
CA ILE A 167 -1.34 17.78 -2.08
C ILE A 167 -0.82 16.88 -0.96
N VAL A 168 -0.99 17.29 0.30
CA VAL A 168 -0.56 16.53 1.48
C VAL A 168 -1.22 15.15 1.51
N LEU A 169 -2.53 15.07 1.26
CA LEU A 169 -3.26 13.80 1.20
C LEU A 169 -2.63 12.84 0.18
N VAL A 170 -2.34 13.32 -1.03
CA VAL A 170 -1.73 12.45 -2.06
C VAL A 170 -0.27 12.15 -1.78
N CYS A 171 0.49 13.06 -1.19
CA CYS A 171 1.86 12.76 -0.77
C CYS A 171 1.90 11.66 0.28
N ILE A 172 1.00 11.69 1.26
CA ILE A 172 0.87 10.67 2.31
C ILE A 172 0.48 9.32 1.68
N GLY A 173 -0.54 9.32 0.81
CA GLY A 173 -0.94 8.12 0.09
C GLY A 173 0.14 7.57 -0.82
N PHE A 174 0.81 8.43 -1.56
CA PHE A 174 1.89 8.02 -2.45
C PHE A 174 3.00 7.35 -1.64
N LEU A 175 3.39 7.92 -0.49
CA LEU A 175 4.39 7.33 0.40
C LEU A 175 3.93 5.98 0.98
N TYR A 176 2.65 5.86 1.32
CA TYR A 176 2.03 4.60 1.75
C TYR A 176 2.13 3.52 0.67
N PHE A 177 1.60 3.76 -0.53
CA PHE A 177 1.68 2.76 -1.60
C PHE A 177 3.09 2.52 -2.11
N TYR A 178 3.94 3.55 -2.17
CA TYR A 178 5.34 3.41 -2.56
C TYR A 178 6.10 2.48 -1.61
N SER A 179 5.98 2.70 -0.29
CA SER A 179 6.66 1.87 0.72
C SER A 179 6.13 0.44 0.79
N ARG A 180 4.84 0.24 0.47
CA ARG A 180 4.15 -1.06 0.60
C ARG A 180 4.17 -1.90 -0.66
N LEU A 181 3.90 -1.30 -1.82
CA LEU A 181 3.90 -1.99 -3.12
C LEU A 181 5.33 -2.37 -3.52
N GLN A 182 6.33 -1.57 -3.12
CA GLN A 182 7.77 -1.79 -3.38
C GLN A 182 8.09 -2.09 -4.86
N ALA A 183 7.24 -1.62 -5.78
CA ALA A 183 7.43 -1.83 -7.22
C ALA A 183 8.46 -0.87 -7.81
N ASP A 184 8.62 0.31 -7.19
CA ASP A 184 9.73 1.23 -7.46
C ASP A 184 10.94 0.90 -6.55
N PRO A 185 12.15 1.37 -6.89
CA PRO A 185 13.32 1.21 -6.03
C PRO A 185 13.07 1.86 -4.66
N VAL A 186 13.01 1.03 -3.62
CA VAL A 186 12.87 1.44 -2.22
C VAL A 186 14.19 1.27 -1.46
N PRO A 187 14.45 2.07 -0.40
CA PRO A 187 15.72 2.02 0.33
C PRO A 187 15.93 0.69 1.06
N ARG A 188 14.84 0.12 1.58
CA ARG A 188 14.80 -1.17 2.28
C ARG A 188 13.53 -1.90 1.88
N LYS A 189 13.67 -3.18 1.57
CA LYS A 189 12.53 -4.08 1.35
C LYS A 189 12.10 -4.64 2.70
N TYR A 190 10.83 -4.52 3.01
CA TYR A 190 10.23 -5.06 4.23
C TYR A 190 9.39 -6.28 3.87
N SER A 191 9.36 -7.26 4.78
CA SER A 191 8.54 -8.46 4.60
C SER A 191 7.07 -8.10 4.44
N GLN A 192 6.41 -8.76 3.49
CA GLN A 192 5.00 -8.55 3.21
C GLN A 192 4.09 -9.01 4.36
N ALA A 193 4.59 -9.84 5.28
CA ALA A 193 3.87 -10.23 6.49
C ALA A 193 3.66 -9.04 7.45
N VAL A 194 4.69 -8.20 7.64
CA VAL A 194 4.59 -6.99 8.48
C VAL A 194 3.58 -6.01 7.88
N SER A 195 3.65 -5.85 6.56
CA SER A 195 2.68 -5.09 5.79
C SER A 195 1.26 -5.63 6.04
N LEU A 196 1.06 -6.95 5.96
CA LEU A 196 -0.27 -7.55 6.11
C LEU A 196 -0.86 -7.31 7.50
N LEU A 197 -0.06 -7.49 8.55
CA LEU A 197 -0.48 -7.22 9.93
C LEU A 197 -0.89 -5.75 10.11
N ILE A 198 -0.11 -4.82 9.57
CA ILE A 198 -0.43 -3.39 9.63
C ILE A 198 -1.78 -3.12 8.95
N THR A 199 -2.06 -3.71 7.79
CA THR A 199 -3.33 -3.49 7.08
C THR A 199 -4.54 -4.01 7.83
N VAL A 200 -4.40 -5.11 8.59
CA VAL A 200 -5.48 -5.60 9.45
C VAL A 200 -5.77 -4.60 10.58
N ILE A 201 -4.72 -4.05 11.21
CA ILE A 201 -4.85 -3.04 12.26
C ILE A 201 -5.48 -1.75 11.70
N GLU A 202 -5.03 -1.30 10.52
CA GLU A 202 -5.55 -0.12 9.83
C GLU A 202 -7.04 -0.26 9.53
N SER A 203 -7.48 -1.39 8.95
CA SER A 203 -8.90 -1.63 8.65
C SER A 203 -9.78 -1.56 9.90
N LEU A 204 -9.31 -2.10 11.03
CA LEU A 204 -10.04 -1.98 12.30
C LEU A 204 -10.10 -0.53 12.79
N ALA A 205 -9.01 0.21 12.67
CA ALA A 205 -8.93 1.60 13.12
C ALA A 205 -9.75 2.56 12.22
N ASP A 206 -9.85 2.29 10.92
CA ASP A 206 -10.69 3.04 9.98
C ASP A 206 -12.18 2.89 10.31
N GLY A 207 -12.61 1.69 10.73
CA GLY A 207 -13.96 1.46 11.23
C GLY A 207 -14.30 2.32 12.45
N ILE A 208 -13.35 2.50 13.36
CA ILE A 208 -13.51 3.37 14.54
C ILE A 208 -13.72 4.83 14.11
N LEU A 209 -12.92 5.33 13.16
CA LEU A 209 -13.08 6.68 12.63
C LEU A 209 -14.50 6.87 12.06
N GLY A 210 -14.97 5.92 11.25
CA GLY A 210 -16.33 5.94 10.69
C GLY A 210 -17.41 6.03 11.78
N ILE A 211 -17.32 5.20 12.82
CA ILE A 211 -18.27 5.23 13.95
C ILE A 211 -18.24 6.58 14.69
N VAL A 212 -17.05 7.11 14.96
CA VAL A 212 -16.90 8.39 15.66
C VAL A 212 -17.48 9.55 14.84
N VAL A 213 -17.25 9.58 13.52
CA VAL A 213 -17.86 10.58 12.63
C VAL A 213 -19.39 10.39 12.57
N TRP A 214 -19.89 9.16 12.55
CA TRP A 214 -21.32 8.89 12.48
C TRP A 214 -22.06 9.35 13.75
N LEU A 215 -21.58 8.90 14.92
CA LEU A 215 -22.23 9.13 16.22
C LEU A 215 -21.87 10.48 16.85
N GLY A 216 -20.79 11.11 16.41
CA GLY A 216 -20.27 12.36 16.97
C GLY A 216 -21.09 13.62 16.66
N PRO A 217 -20.63 14.78 17.15
CA PRO A 217 -21.24 16.08 16.82
C PRO A 217 -21.11 16.39 15.32
N ILE A 218 -21.93 17.32 14.82
CA ILE A 218 -21.83 17.74 13.42
C ILE A 218 -20.49 18.44 13.19
N LEU A 219 -19.69 17.92 12.26
CA LEU A 219 -18.40 18.49 11.88
C LEU A 219 -18.61 19.80 11.11
N ALA A 220 -17.85 20.84 11.46
CA ALA A 220 -17.96 22.19 10.88
C ALA A 220 -19.40 22.71 10.78
N ALA A 221 -20.20 22.48 11.84
CA ALA A 221 -21.64 22.77 11.83
C ALA A 221 -21.95 24.23 11.47
N ASP A 222 -21.16 25.18 11.97
CA ASP A 222 -21.39 26.60 11.72
C ASP A 222 -21.13 26.96 10.25
N TYR A 223 -20.02 26.50 9.69
CA TYR A 223 -19.74 26.65 8.25
C TYR A 223 -20.87 26.08 7.38
N TYR A 224 -21.32 24.85 7.65
CA TYR A 224 -22.37 24.25 6.81
C TYR A 224 -23.75 24.90 6.98
N ARG A 225 -24.02 25.54 8.12
CA ARG A 225 -25.21 26.38 8.30
C ARG A 225 -25.08 27.69 7.53
N GLU A 226 -23.91 28.31 7.52
CA GLU A 226 -23.62 29.53 6.74
C GLU A 226 -23.78 29.30 5.24
N VAL A 227 -23.40 28.13 4.73
CA VAL A 227 -23.62 27.73 3.33
C VAL A 227 -25.10 27.79 2.94
N GLY A 228 -26.02 27.61 3.90
CA GLY A 228 -27.45 27.87 3.72
C GLY A 228 -28.14 26.98 2.69
N ARG A 229 -27.67 25.73 2.53
CA ARG A 229 -28.21 24.79 1.53
C ARG A 229 -29.68 24.45 1.78
N THR A 230 -30.53 24.60 0.77
CA THR A 230 -31.98 24.31 0.80
C THR A 230 -32.40 22.99 0.15
N TRP A 231 -31.48 22.30 -0.52
CA TRP A 231 -31.73 21.08 -1.30
C TRP A 231 -30.81 19.96 -0.83
N GLY A 232 -31.17 18.69 -0.96
CA GLY A 232 -30.32 17.55 -0.56
C GLY A 232 -30.50 17.08 0.89
N PRO A 233 -29.63 16.21 1.42
CA PRO A 233 -29.81 15.59 2.75
C PRO A 233 -29.69 16.60 3.90
N SER A 234 -30.25 16.32 5.07
CA SER A 234 -29.97 17.12 6.28
C SER A 234 -28.48 17.03 6.66
N LEU A 235 -27.96 17.97 7.46
CA LEU A 235 -26.55 17.93 7.91
C LEU A 235 -26.19 16.61 8.61
N ARG A 236 -27.11 16.06 9.41
CA ARG A 236 -26.92 14.76 10.08
C ARG A 236 -26.85 13.63 9.07
N MET A 237 -27.75 13.60 8.09
CA MET A 237 -27.75 12.55 7.06
C MET A 237 -26.52 12.64 6.15
N ASP A 238 -26.10 13.86 5.79
CA ASP A 238 -24.87 14.14 5.04
C ASP A 238 -23.63 13.60 5.78
N GLN A 239 -23.54 13.86 7.09
CA GLN A 239 -22.47 13.32 7.91
C GLN A 239 -22.52 11.80 8.05
N THR A 240 -23.70 11.21 8.25
CA THR A 240 -23.86 9.75 8.29
C THR A 240 -23.41 9.10 6.97
N ALA A 241 -23.77 9.70 5.83
CA ALA A 241 -23.31 9.23 4.53
C ALA A 241 -21.79 9.36 4.38
N GLY A 242 -21.20 10.49 4.79
CA GLY A 242 -19.75 10.69 4.78
C GLY A 242 -19.00 9.72 5.70
N ALA A 243 -19.53 9.44 6.89
CA ALA A 243 -19.01 8.41 7.80
C ALA A 243 -19.02 7.02 7.16
N GLY A 244 -20.13 6.67 6.49
CA GLY A 244 -20.24 5.43 5.72
C GLY A 244 -19.23 5.37 4.58
N ILE A 245 -18.93 6.48 3.91
CA ILE A 245 -17.89 6.53 2.86
C ILE A 245 -16.49 6.35 3.43
N LEU A 246 -16.16 7.06 4.52
CA LEU A 246 -14.88 6.93 5.24
C LEU A 246 -14.62 5.48 5.66
N TRP A 247 -15.66 4.78 6.11
CA TRP A 247 -15.58 3.39 6.49
C TRP A 247 -15.53 2.45 5.26
N LEU A 248 -16.59 2.45 4.45
CA LEU A 248 -16.82 1.42 3.42
C LEU A 248 -15.79 1.49 2.29
N LEU A 249 -15.33 2.69 1.91
CA LEU A 249 -14.34 2.81 0.85
C LEU A 249 -12.96 2.31 1.29
N GLY A 250 -12.63 2.45 2.59
CA GLY A 250 -11.45 1.85 3.20
C GLY A 250 -11.46 0.33 3.01
N ASP A 251 -12.58 -0.33 3.30
CA ASP A 251 -12.71 -1.78 3.14
C ASP A 251 -12.74 -2.22 1.67
N VAL A 252 -13.46 -1.49 0.80
CA VAL A 252 -13.55 -1.80 -0.64
C VAL A 252 -12.17 -1.81 -1.31
N LEU A 253 -11.26 -0.94 -0.88
CA LEU A 253 -9.90 -0.86 -1.42
C LEU A 253 -8.90 -1.72 -0.64
N GLY A 254 -9.08 -1.79 0.69
CA GLY A 254 -8.25 -2.54 1.61
C GLY A 254 -8.31 -4.04 1.35
N ILE A 255 -9.48 -4.60 1.05
CA ILE A 255 -9.64 -6.04 0.81
C ILE A 255 -8.85 -6.50 -0.43
N PRO A 256 -9.01 -5.92 -1.64
CA PRO A 256 -8.19 -6.29 -2.79
C PRO A 256 -6.70 -6.09 -2.57
N PHE A 257 -6.32 -5.02 -1.86
CA PHE A 257 -4.92 -4.75 -1.53
C PHE A 257 -4.34 -5.79 -0.57
N ALA A 258 -5.09 -6.16 0.48
CA ALA A 258 -4.72 -7.22 1.40
C ALA A 258 -4.59 -8.57 0.67
N LEU A 259 -5.50 -8.89 -0.26
CA LEU A 259 -5.40 -10.09 -1.09
C LEU A 259 -4.16 -10.08 -1.99
N MET A 260 -3.84 -8.94 -2.60
CA MET A 260 -2.60 -8.78 -3.38
C MET A 260 -1.37 -9.00 -2.51
N LEU A 261 -1.38 -8.47 -1.30
CA LEU A 261 -0.29 -8.58 -0.35
C LEU A 261 -0.12 -9.99 0.21
N MET A 262 -1.23 -10.69 0.48
CA MET A 262 -1.22 -12.11 0.85
C MET A 262 -0.62 -12.97 -0.25
N ARG A 263 -0.96 -12.71 -1.53
CA ARG A 263 -0.33 -13.40 -2.67
C ARG A 263 1.16 -13.11 -2.75
N ALA A 264 1.54 -11.84 -2.63
CA ALA A 264 2.93 -11.43 -2.63
C ALA A 264 3.73 -12.07 -1.48
N TRP A 265 3.12 -12.20 -0.29
CA TRP A 265 3.71 -12.90 0.84
C TRP A 265 3.84 -14.41 0.58
N SER A 266 2.81 -15.07 0.05
CA SER A 266 2.87 -16.49 -0.29
C SER A 266 3.98 -16.79 -1.31
N ASP A 267 4.17 -15.90 -2.28
CA ASP A 267 5.25 -16.04 -3.28
C ASP A 267 6.64 -15.79 -2.67
N ASP A 268 6.77 -14.86 -1.72
CA ASP A 268 8.01 -14.62 -0.99
C ASP A 268 8.38 -15.82 -0.10
N GLU A 269 7.38 -16.41 0.57
CA GLU A 269 7.56 -17.60 1.42
C GLU A 269 8.02 -18.80 0.60
N LYS A 270 7.43 -19.03 -0.58
CA LYS A 270 7.87 -20.10 -1.50
C LYS A 270 9.31 -19.92 -1.96
N ARG A 271 9.72 -18.67 -2.25
CA ARG A 271 11.11 -18.38 -2.64
C ARG A 271 12.06 -18.62 -1.49
N ARG A 272 11.68 -18.22 -0.28
CA ARG A 272 12.49 -18.42 0.92
C ARG A 272 12.62 -19.90 1.28
N ALA A 273 11.53 -20.67 1.18
CA ALA A 273 11.55 -22.11 1.36
C ALA A 273 12.50 -22.77 0.34
N ALA A 274 12.40 -22.43 -0.95
CA ALA A 274 13.31 -22.95 -1.97
C ALA A 274 14.79 -22.58 -1.74
N GLN A 275 15.07 -21.41 -1.17
CA GLN A 275 16.44 -21.03 -0.78
C GLN A 275 16.95 -21.86 0.38
N VAL A 276 16.13 -22.06 1.42
CA VAL A 276 16.47 -22.88 2.57
C VAL A 276 16.68 -24.34 2.16
N ASP A 277 15.79 -24.88 1.32
CA ASP A 277 15.93 -26.24 0.77
C ASP A 277 17.23 -26.38 -0.02
N ALA A 278 17.56 -25.42 -0.89
CA ALA A 278 18.82 -25.44 -1.65
C ALA A 278 20.07 -25.31 -0.75
N GLU A 279 19.99 -24.55 0.35
CA GLU A 279 21.07 -24.44 1.33
C GLU A 279 21.24 -25.75 2.12
N LEU A 280 20.14 -26.42 2.49
CA LEU A 280 20.14 -27.72 3.15
C LEU A 280 20.68 -28.82 2.22
N ASP A 281 20.21 -28.89 0.97
CA ASP A 281 20.73 -29.83 -0.03
C ASP A 281 22.24 -29.64 -0.26
N ALA A 282 22.70 -28.39 -0.31
CA ALA A 282 24.12 -28.07 -0.43
C ALA A 282 24.92 -28.39 0.86
N ALA A 283 24.29 -28.37 2.04
CA ALA A 283 24.91 -28.78 3.29
C ALA A 283 25.01 -30.31 3.37
N ASP A 284 23.95 -31.02 2.99
CA ASP A 284 23.90 -32.49 2.94
C ASP A 284 24.87 -33.05 1.90
N ALA A 285 25.02 -32.39 0.74
CA ALA A 285 26.03 -32.76 -0.27
C ALA A 285 27.48 -32.48 0.18
N ARG A 286 27.68 -31.59 1.16
CA ARG A 286 29.00 -31.28 1.76
C ARG A 286 29.31 -32.15 2.98
N ALA A 287 28.29 -32.70 3.63
CA ALA A 287 28.48 -33.77 4.59
C ALA A 287 28.87 -35.02 3.79
N GLU A 288 30.16 -35.38 3.81
CA GLU A 288 30.61 -36.63 3.20
C GLU A 288 29.76 -37.80 3.74
N PRO A 289 29.41 -38.81 2.91
CA PRO A 289 28.82 -40.02 3.42
C PRO A 289 29.81 -40.62 4.41
N VAL A 290 29.40 -40.72 5.68
CA VAL A 290 30.11 -41.55 6.67
C VAL A 290 30.09 -42.96 6.11
N VAL A 291 31.19 -43.35 5.45
CA VAL A 291 31.44 -44.73 5.06
C VAL A 291 31.42 -45.51 6.38
N PRO A 292 30.53 -46.49 6.55
CA PRO A 292 30.63 -47.37 7.71
C PRO A 292 32.01 -48.00 7.63
N GLU A 293 32.88 -47.70 8.60
CA GLU A 293 34.14 -48.43 8.75
C GLU A 293 33.77 -49.90 8.89
N ASP A 294 34.13 -50.67 7.86
CA ASP A 294 34.02 -52.12 7.83
C ASP A 294 35.06 -52.67 8.80
N ASP A 295 34.70 -52.68 10.09
CA ASP A 295 35.52 -53.22 11.17
C ASP A 295 35.39 -54.76 11.15
N SER A 296 35.85 -55.36 10.06
CA SER A 296 35.90 -56.81 9.88
C SER A 296 37.32 -57.34 10.13
N ALA A 297 37.74 -57.36 11.39
CA ALA A 297 38.79 -58.29 11.84
C ALA A 297 38.80 -58.51 13.38
N GLN A 298 38.00 -59.48 13.83
CA GLN A 298 38.39 -60.62 14.70
C GLN A 298 37.39 -60.96 15.82
N SER A 299 36.89 -62.20 15.69
CA SER A 299 36.54 -63.19 16.72
C SER A 299 35.05 -63.53 16.88
N GLY A 300 34.71 -64.74 16.42
CA GLY A 300 33.88 -65.67 17.18
C GLY A 300 32.35 -65.55 17.10
N THR A 301 31.77 -66.39 16.25
CA THR A 301 30.53 -67.16 16.52
C THR A 301 29.18 -66.44 16.38
N GLU A 302 28.30 -67.13 15.64
CA GLU A 302 26.87 -66.91 15.38
C GLU A 302 26.50 -65.86 14.32
N ALA A 303 26.00 -66.37 13.19
CA ALA A 303 25.32 -65.59 12.16
C ALA A 303 23.97 -65.09 12.70
N PRO A 304 23.70 -63.77 12.71
CA PRO A 304 22.36 -63.26 12.91
C PRO A 304 21.60 -63.31 11.58
N GLU A 305 20.42 -63.91 11.63
CA GLU A 305 19.37 -63.90 10.59
C GLU A 305 19.25 -62.52 9.89
N PRO A 306 18.99 -62.47 8.56
CA PRO A 306 18.71 -61.20 7.89
C PRO A 306 17.48 -60.56 8.55
N ALA A 307 17.69 -59.37 9.12
CA ALA A 307 16.64 -58.57 9.74
C ALA A 307 15.54 -58.34 8.71
N ARG A 308 14.40 -58.99 8.92
CA ARG A 308 13.15 -58.69 8.20
C ARG A 308 12.87 -57.19 8.41
N PRO A 309 12.44 -56.43 7.39
CA PRO A 309 12.02 -55.05 7.59
C PRO A 309 10.90 -55.04 8.62
N GLY A 310 11.22 -54.56 9.82
CA GLY A 310 10.26 -54.48 10.90
C GLY A 310 9.10 -53.59 10.47
N THR A 311 7.88 -54.09 10.61
CA THR A 311 6.61 -53.36 10.42
C THR A 311 6.39 -52.26 11.48
N GLY A 312 7.46 -51.69 12.01
CA GLY A 312 7.50 -50.68 13.05
C GLY A 312 7.84 -49.29 12.50
N LEU A 313 7.49 -48.28 13.28
CA LEU A 313 7.74 -46.89 12.92
C LEU A 313 9.24 -46.62 12.98
N TRP A 314 9.76 -45.82 12.04
CA TRP A 314 11.21 -45.67 11.80
C TRP A 314 12.03 -45.27 13.05
N TRP A 315 11.43 -44.56 14.01
CA TRP A 315 12.07 -44.14 15.25
C TRP A 315 12.25 -45.25 16.29
N GLU A 316 11.60 -46.41 16.13
CA GLU A 316 11.81 -47.58 16.98
C GLU A 316 13.11 -48.33 16.60
N ASN A 317 13.57 -48.15 15.36
CA ASN A 317 14.79 -48.76 14.84
C ASN A 317 16.03 -47.86 15.06
N ASP A 318 15.84 -46.64 15.54
CA ASP A 318 16.92 -45.72 15.86
C ASP A 318 17.55 -46.10 17.22
N PRO A 319 18.87 -46.41 17.26
CA PRO A 319 19.55 -46.89 18.46
C PRO A 319 19.59 -45.84 19.59
N GLN A 320 19.46 -44.55 19.30
CA GLN A 320 19.43 -43.49 20.33
C GLN A 320 18.03 -43.30 20.93
N LEU A 321 16.96 -43.49 20.14
CA LEU A 321 15.58 -43.28 20.56
C LEU A 321 14.95 -44.52 21.19
N SER A 322 15.28 -45.71 20.68
CA SER A 322 14.75 -46.99 21.19
C SER A 322 15.07 -47.22 22.67
N GLN A 323 16.22 -46.76 23.15
CA GLN A 323 16.62 -46.89 24.56
C GLN A 323 15.73 -46.07 25.50
N ARG A 324 15.14 -44.96 25.04
CA ARG A 324 14.30 -44.10 25.89
C ARG A 324 12.88 -44.64 26.10
N PHE A 325 12.41 -45.51 25.22
CA PHE A 325 11.03 -46.00 25.23
C PHE A 325 10.87 -47.48 25.62
N ARG A 326 11.95 -48.16 26.01
CA ARG A 326 11.84 -49.49 26.65
C ARG A 326 11.19 -49.35 28.03
N ARG A 327 9.86 -49.52 28.07
CA ARG A 327 9.12 -49.80 29.32
C ARG A 327 9.64 -51.12 29.90
N ARG A 328 10.03 -51.10 31.18
CA ARG A 328 10.24 -52.31 31.98
C ARG A 328 8.94 -53.07 32.15
#